data_AF-A0A263HAL7-F1
#
_entry.id   AF-A0A263HAL7-F1
#
_cell.length_a   1.000
_cell.length_b   1.000
_cell.length_c   1.000
_cell.angle_alpha   90.00
_cell.angle_beta   90.00
_cell.angle_gamma   90.00
#
_symmetry.space_group_name_H-M   'P 1'
#
loop_
_entity.id
_entity.type
_entity.pdbx_description
1 polymer ?
#
loop_
_entity_poly.entity_id
_entity_poly.type
_entity_poly.pdbx_seq_one_letter_code
_entity_poly.pdbx_strand_id
1 'polypeptide(L)' 'MYKDNLALLAAAAYGNFTDKNNVDSIQRALLDQDILEKQATQFTDTYEILAHQANTANGYSGTIVRNKHSHQVFVLH' A
#
# COMPACT_ATOMS: atom_id res chain seq x y z
N MET A 1 13.16 12.30 -3.81
CA MET A 1 12.04 12.07 -4.74
C MET A 1 11.81 10.60 -5.09
N TYR A 2 12.78 9.77 -5.51
CA TYR A 2 12.52 8.33 -5.73
C TYR A 2 12.61 7.47 -4.44
N LYS A 3 13.48 7.84 -3.49
CA LYS A 3 13.67 7.10 -2.22
C LYS A 3 12.43 7.16 -1.30
N ASP A 4 11.73 8.29 -1.30
CA ASP A 4 10.57 8.54 -0.43
C ASP A 4 9.39 7.60 -0.77
N ASN A 5 9.25 7.26 -2.06
CA ASN A 5 8.21 6.34 -2.54
C ASN A 5 8.50 4.88 -2.19
N LEU A 6 9.77 4.45 -2.18
CA LEU A 6 10.14 3.07 -1.83
C LEU A 6 9.92 2.78 -0.33
N ALA A 7 10.22 3.75 0.53
CA ALA A 7 9.96 3.63 1.96
C ALA A 7 8.44 3.55 2.25
N LEU A 8 7.65 4.37 1.53
CA LEU A 8 6.19 4.35 1.63
C LEU A 8 5.58 3.01 1.17
N LEU A 9 6.10 2.45 0.07
CA LEU A 9 5.70 1.14 -0.44
C LEU A 9 6.03 0.02 0.57
N ALA A 10 7.21 0.06 1.18
CA ALA A 10 7.60 -0.92 2.20
C ALA A 10 6.70 -0.84 3.45
N ALA A 11 6.36 0.37 3.92
CA ALA A 11 5.45 0.54 5.05
C ALA A 11 4.02 0.08 4.69
N ALA A 12 3.57 0.35 3.47
CA ALA A 12 2.30 -0.15 2.96
C ALA A 12 2.22 -1.67 2.87
N ALA A 13 3.35 -2.40 2.77
CA ALA A 13 3.37 -3.86 2.73
C ALA A 13 2.75 -4.48 3.99
N TYR A 14 2.89 -3.80 5.14
CA TYR A 14 2.36 -4.22 6.44
C TYR A 14 0.91 -3.76 6.68
N GLY A 15 0.38 -2.91 5.81
CA GLY A 15 -1.01 -2.44 5.89
C GLY A 15 -2.00 -3.58 5.66
N ASN A 16 -3.03 -3.65 6.51
CA ASN A 16 -4.11 -4.60 6.35
C ASN A 16 -5.21 -4.01 5.46
N PHE A 17 -5.16 -4.28 4.16
CA PHE A 17 -6.11 -3.73 3.19
C PHE A 17 -7.35 -4.62 3.07
N THR A 18 -8.26 -4.48 4.03
CA THR A 18 -9.54 -5.22 4.07
C THR A 18 -10.47 -4.88 2.90
N ASP A 19 -10.43 -3.63 2.43
CA ASP A 19 -11.15 -3.16 1.24
C ASP A 19 -10.20 -2.37 0.33
N LYS A 20 -9.64 -3.07 -0.65
CA LYS A 20 -8.66 -2.54 -1.61
C LYS A 20 -9.23 -1.56 -2.65
N ASN A 21 -10.55 -1.42 -2.73
CA ASN A 21 -11.20 -0.50 -3.67
C ASN A 21 -11.64 0.81 -2.98
N ASN A 22 -11.61 0.84 -1.64
CA ASN A 22 -12.05 1.98 -0.86
C ASN A 22 -10.84 2.79 -0.36
N VAL A 23 -10.69 4.00 -0.91
CA VAL A 23 -9.58 4.91 -0.59
C VAL A 23 -9.50 5.22 0.90
N ASP A 24 -10.64 5.46 1.57
CA ASP A 24 -10.68 5.75 3.01
C ASP A 24 -10.19 4.56 3.84
N SER A 25 -10.58 3.34 3.44
CA SER A 25 -10.13 2.11 4.09
C SER A 25 -8.62 1.89 3.90
N ILE A 26 -8.10 2.18 2.71
CA ILE A 26 -6.67 2.08 2.40
C ILE A 26 -5.87 3.11 3.21
N GLN A 27 -6.32 4.36 3.24
CA GLN A 27 -5.65 5.41 4.03
C GLN A 27 -5.65 5.07 5.51
N ARG A 28 -6.76 4.59 6.07
CA ARG A 28 -6.81 4.10 7.47
C ARG A 28 -5.80 3.00 7.74
N ALA A 29 -5.72 1.99 6.86
CA ALA A 29 -4.74 0.91 7.00
C ALA A 29 -3.28 1.40 6.95
N LEU A 30 -3.00 2.50 6.25
CA LEU A 30 -1.68 3.14 6.23
C LEU A 30 -1.44 3.96 7.50
N LEU A 31 -2.44 4.69 7.97
CA LEU A 31 -2.37 5.45 9.23
C LEU A 31 -2.11 4.53 10.43
N ASP A 32 -2.69 3.33 10.42
CA ASP A 32 -2.44 2.28 11.43
C ASP A 32 -0.99 1.75 11.41
N GLN A 33 -0.21 2.06 10.37
CA GLN A 33 1.22 1.73 10.25
C GLN A 33 2.14 2.94 10.53
N ASP A 34 1.65 3.93 11.26
CA ASP A 34 2.38 5.18 11.58
C ASP A 34 2.80 5.99 10.33
N ILE A 35 2.14 5.77 9.19
CA ILE A 35 2.32 6.60 7.99
C ILE A 35 1.54 7.89 8.18
N LEU A 36 2.13 9.04 7.85
CA LEU A 36 1.46 10.33 7.97
C LEU A 36 0.28 10.43 6.99
N GLU A 37 -0.80 11.15 7.35
CA GLU A 37 -1.95 11.39 6.45
C GLU A 37 -1.52 11.86 5.06
N LYS A 38 -0.59 12.82 4.97
CA LYS A 38 -0.08 13.32 3.68
C LYS A 38 0.56 12.21 2.83
N GLN A 39 1.26 11.28 3.47
CA GLN A 39 1.88 10.15 2.80
C GLN A 39 0.85 9.09 2.41
N ALA A 40 -0.18 8.88 3.24
CA ALA A 40 -1.31 8.00 2.91
C ALA A 40 -2.11 8.53 1.71
N THR A 41 -2.41 9.83 1.66
CA THR A 41 -3.03 10.48 0.50
C THR A 41 -2.15 10.34 -0.74
N GLN A 42 -0.86 10.65 -0.61
CA GLN A 42 0.10 10.51 -1.71
C GLN A 42 0.17 9.07 -2.23
N PHE A 43 0.08 8.06 -1.34
CA PHE A 43 0.03 6.66 -1.73
C PHE A 43 -1.21 6.37 -2.56
N THR A 44 -2.41 6.73 -2.08
CA THR A 44 -3.66 6.44 -2.80
C THR A 44 -3.82 7.23 -4.09
N ASP A 45 -3.18 8.41 -4.21
CA ASP A 45 -3.15 9.18 -5.44
C ASP A 45 -2.21 8.56 -6.48
N THR A 46 -1.06 8.04 -6.04
CA THR A 46 -0.02 7.53 -6.93
C THR A 46 -0.22 6.05 -7.28
N TYR A 47 -0.71 5.26 -6.34
CA TYR A 47 -0.78 3.80 -6.41
C TYR A 47 -2.22 3.31 -6.25
N GLU A 48 -2.51 2.18 -6.89
CA GLU A 48 -3.72 1.41 -6.67
C GLU A 48 -3.35 -0.01 -6.23
N ILE A 49 -4.16 -0.59 -5.36
CA ILE A 49 -3.95 -1.95 -4.87
C ILE A 49 -4.68 -2.91 -5.81
N LEU A 50 -3.93 -3.71 -6.56
CA LEU A 50 -4.50 -4.70 -7.48
C LEU A 50 -4.93 -5.96 -6.72
N ALA A 51 -4.06 -6.41 -5.81
CA ALA A 51 -4.29 -7.59 -5.00
C ALA A 51 -3.67 -7.38 -3.63
N HIS A 52 -4.37 -7.84 -2.60
CA HIS A 52 -3.85 -7.92 -1.25
C HIS A 52 -4.16 -9.31 -0.72
N GLN A 53 -3.15 -9.98 -0.21
CA GLN A 53 -3.28 -11.23 0.51
C GLN A 53 -2.79 -10.97 1.93
N ALA A 54 -3.76 -10.77 2.83
CA ALA A 54 -3.50 -10.67 4.26
C ALA A 54 -2.89 -11.98 4.76
N ASN A 55 -2.01 -11.87 5.76
CA ASN A 55 -1.23 -12.95 6.34
C ASN A 55 -2.01 -14.27 6.44
N THR A 56 -1.63 -15.23 5.61
CA THR A 56 -2.07 -16.63 5.78
C THR A 56 -1.23 -17.28 6.88
N ALA A 57 -1.66 -18.42 7.43
CA ALA A 57 -1.06 -19.10 8.60
C ALA A 57 0.46 -19.35 8.56
N ASN A 58 1.12 -19.09 7.42
CA ASN A 58 2.56 -19.19 7.21
C ASN A 58 3.32 -17.85 7.41
N GLY A 59 2.67 -16.77 7.84
CA GLY A 59 3.32 -15.47 8.11
C GLY A 59 3.75 -14.70 6.86
N TYR A 60 3.19 -15.04 5.69
CA TYR A 60 3.38 -14.32 4.43
C TYR A 60 2.18 -13.42 4.13
N SER A 61 2.44 -12.11 4.04
CA SER A 61 1.54 -11.10 3.50
C SER A 61 2.09 -10.61 2.16
N GLY A 62 1.22 -10.46 1.16
CA GLY A 62 1.62 -10.00 -0.16
C GLY A 62 0.66 -8.94 -0.69
N THR A 63 1.18 -7.77 -1.06
CA THR A 63 0.38 -6.70 -1.64
C THR A 63 0.94 -6.33 -3.01
N ILE A 64 0.12 -6.43 -4.04
CA ILE A 64 0.46 -6.00 -5.39
C ILE A 64 -0.14 -4.62 -5.61
N VAL A 65 0.71 -3.65 -5.91
CA VAL A 65 0.31 -2.28 -6.19
C VAL A 65 0.77 -1.86 -7.57
N ARG A 66 -0.03 -1.04 -8.25
CA ARG A 66 0.32 -0.47 -9.54
C ARG A 66 0.40 1.04 -9.42
N ASN A 67 1.46 1.63 -9.96
CA ASN A 67 1.53 3.07 -10.12
C ASN A 67 0.56 3.50 -11.23
N LYS A 68 -0.37 4.40 -10.92
CA LYS A 68 -1.41 4.86 -11.85
C LYS A 68 -0.84 5.65 -13.03
N HIS A 69 0.31 6.29 -12.85
CA HIS A 69 0.94 7.16 -13.84
C HIS A 69 1.93 6.42 -14.75
N SER A 70 2.79 5.59 -14.18
CA SER A 70 3.82 4.86 -14.93
C SER A 70 3.40 3.46 -15.36
N HIS A 71 2.25 2.97 -14.88
CA HIS A 71 1.77 1.60 -15.04
C HIS A 71 2.73 0.53 -14.49
N GLN A 72 3.76 0.92 -13.74
CA GLN A 72 4.68 0.00 -13.09
C GLN A 72 3.98 -0.76 -11.98
N VAL A 73 4.20 -2.06 -11.91
CA VAL A 73 3.65 -2.95 -10.89
C VAL A 73 4.74 -3.29 -9.88
N PHE A 74 4.43 -3.13 -8.61
CA PHE A 74 5.28 -3.46 -7.47
C PHE A 74 4.63 -4.57 -6.68
N VAL A 75 5.43 -5.56 -6.30
CA VAL A 75 5.03 -6.64 -5.40
C VAL A 75 5.69 -6.37 -4.05
N LEU A 76 4.87 -6.21 -3.03
CA LEU A 76 5.26 -5.95 -1.65
C LEU A 76 5.07 -7.25 -0.87
N HIS A 77 6.09 -7.68 -0.13
CA HIS A 77 6.09 -8.88 0.70
C HIS A 77 6.79 -8.64 2.03
#